data_AF-A0A1J3I1C9-F1
#
_entry.id   AF-A0A1J3I1C9-F1
#
_cell.length_a   1.000
_cell.length_b   1.000
_cell.length_c   1.000
_cell.angle_alpha   90.00
_cell.angle_beta   90.00
_cell.angle_gamma   90.00
#
_symmetry.space_group_name_H-M   'P 1'
#
loop_
_entity.id
_entity.type
_entity.pdbx_description
1 polymer ?
#
loop_
_entity_poly.entity_id
_entity_poly.type
_entity_poly.pdbx_seq_one_letter_code
_entity_poly.pdbx_strand_id
1 'polypeptide(L)'
;AEVAAKKLFELEPENAGNHVLLSNIYAANKQWEEIAKSRKLLRDSDVKKVRGKSWIDIKDKVHIFSVGESGHPRIREICLVLDNLVIELRRFGYKPSVEHELHDVEIGKKEELLMQHSEKLALVFGLMCLPEGSSVR
;
A
#
# COMPACT_ATOMS: atom_id res chain seq x y z
N ALA A 1 1.38 16.25 17.02
CA ALA A 1 1.92 14.97 16.52
C ALA A 1 3.17 14.54 17.30
N GLU A 2 4.19 15.38 17.40
CA GLU A 2 5.49 15.00 17.99
C GLU A 2 5.43 14.56 19.45
N VAL A 3 4.63 15.23 20.28
CA VAL A 3 4.46 14.85 21.70
C VAL A 3 3.92 13.42 21.82
N ALA A 4 2.89 13.08 21.04
CA ALA A 4 2.32 11.75 21.01
C ALA A 4 3.29 10.72 20.43
N ALA A 5 4.00 11.05 19.34
CA ALA A 5 4.97 10.16 18.73
C ALA A 5 6.13 9.84 19.69
N LYS A 6 6.66 10.83 20.43
CA LYS A 6 7.68 10.61 21.47
C LYS A 6 7.19 9.62 22.54
N LYS A 7 5.93 9.76 22.98
CA LYS A 7 5.35 8.81 23.94
C LYS A 7 5.18 7.40 23.36
N LEU A 8 4.80 7.29 22.10
CA LEU A 8 4.72 6.00 21.41
C LEU A 8 6.10 5.35 21.22
N PHE A 9 7.16 6.13 21.00
CA PHE A 9 8.52 5.61 20.94
C PHE A 9 9.03 5.09 22.29
N GLU A 10 8.57 5.69 23.40
CA GLU A 10 8.86 5.20 24.76
C GLU A 10 8.07 3.92 25.09
N LEU A 11 6.78 3.86 24.71
CA LEU A 11 5.88 2.76 25.06
C LEU A 11 6.05 1.53 24.16
N GLU A 12 6.32 1.75 22.87
CA GLU A 12 6.41 0.71 21.84
C GLU A 12 7.66 0.93 20.97
N PRO A 13 8.86 0.80 21.55
CA PRO A 13 10.11 1.15 20.87
C PRO A 13 10.38 0.32 19.62
N GLU A 14 9.84 -0.89 19.54
CA GLU A 14 10.01 -1.80 18.40
C GLU A 14 8.93 -1.63 17.31
N ASN A 15 7.97 -0.72 17.50
CA ASN A 15 6.88 -0.53 16.56
C ASN A 15 7.28 0.46 15.45
N ALA A 16 7.72 -0.09 14.31
CA ALA A 16 8.04 0.68 13.10
C ALA A 16 6.87 1.56 12.62
N GLY A 17 5.64 1.17 12.92
CA GLY A 17 4.43 1.92 12.56
C GLY A 17 4.42 3.33 13.14
N ASN A 18 4.94 3.52 14.35
CA ASN A 18 5.00 4.83 15.01
C ASN A 18 5.88 5.81 14.22
N HIS A 19 7.01 5.34 13.69
CA HIS A 19 7.89 6.13 12.84
C HIS A 19 7.23 6.45 11.50
N VAL A 20 6.54 5.48 10.90
CA VAL A 20 5.81 5.66 9.63
C VAL A 20 4.69 6.69 9.79
N LEU A 21 3.91 6.63 10.87
CA LEU A 21 2.83 7.58 11.13
C LEU A 21 3.36 9.01 11.30
N LEU A 22 4.41 9.20 12.09
CA LEU A 22 5.04 10.51 12.25
C LEU A 22 5.59 11.05 10.91
N SER A 23 6.27 10.20 10.14
CA SER A 23 6.77 10.56 8.81
C SER A 23 5.64 10.94 7.85
N ASN A 24 4.49 10.25 7.90
CA ASN A 24 3.33 10.56 7.08
C ASN A 24 2.72 11.92 7.46
N ILE A 25 2.67 12.26 8.75
CA ILE A 25 2.20 13.58 9.21
C ILE A 25 3.14 14.68 8.69
N TYR A 26 4.46 14.47 8.73
CA TYR A 26 5.40 15.42 8.14
C TYR A 26 5.24 15.54 6.62
N ALA A 27 5.01 14.43 5.91
CA ALA A 27 4.77 14.42 4.48
C ALA A 27 3.49 15.18 4.09
N ALA A 28 2.39 14.99 4.83
CA ALA A 28 1.16 15.72 4.62
C ALA A 28 1.32 17.25 4.80
N ASN A 29 2.25 17.68 5.66
CA ASN A 29 2.58 19.08 5.90
C ASN A 29 3.79 19.59 5.08
N LYS A 30 4.30 18.81 4.12
CA LYS A 30 5.46 19.15 3.27
C LYS A 30 6.73 19.51 4.06
N GLN A 31 6.90 18.95 5.26
CA GLN A 31 8.04 19.18 6.13
C GLN A 31 9.21 18.25 5.79
N TRP A 32 9.85 18.47 4.63
CA TRP A 32 10.87 17.55 4.07
C TRP A 32 12.06 17.29 4.98
N GLU A 33 12.51 18.30 5.73
CA GLU A 33 13.60 18.16 6.69
C GLU A 33 13.25 17.18 7.82
N GLU A 34 12.03 17.27 8.32
CA GLU A 34 11.53 16.39 9.38
C GLU A 34 11.29 14.95 8.88
N ILE A 35 10.88 14.79 7.62
CA ILE A 35 10.84 13.48 6.96
C ILE A 35 12.25 12.88 6.88
N ALA A 36 13.27 13.67 6.53
CA ALA A 36 14.65 13.20 6.47
C ALA A 36 15.17 12.78 7.85
N LYS A 37 14.88 13.56 8.90
CA LYS A 37 15.20 13.23 10.29
C LYS A 37 14.49 11.96 10.75
N SER A 38 13.19 11.84 10.51
CA SER A 38 12.39 10.65 10.85
C SER A 38 12.92 9.39 10.15
N ARG A 39 13.23 9.48 8.86
CA ARG A 39 13.85 8.37 8.11
C ARG A 39 15.24 8.01 8.62
N LYS A 40 16.02 8.97 9.09
CA LYS A 40 17.31 8.71 9.73
C LYS A 40 17.12 7.95 11.05
N LEU A 41 16.21 8.41 11.91
CA LEU A 41 15.90 7.74 13.17
C LEU A 41 15.45 6.28 12.98
N LEU A 42 14.63 6.00 11.96
CA LEU A 42 14.20 4.63 11.65
C LEU A 42 15.32 3.76 11.06
N ARG A 43 16.29 4.34 10.34
CA ARG A 43 17.46 3.60 9.83
C ARG A 43 18.48 3.31 10.92
N ASP A 44 18.63 4.25 11.85
CA ASP A 44 19.58 4.15 12.96
C ASP A 44 19.02 3.26 14.09
N SER A 45 17.73 2.90 14.05
CA SER A 45 17.12 1.89 14.92
C SER A 45 17.13 0.51 14.29
N ASP A 46 17.07 -0.54 15.11
CA ASP A 46 16.96 -1.94 14.65
C ASP A 46 15.55 -2.31 14.14
N VAL A 47 14.66 -1.32 14.09
CA VAL A 47 13.23 -1.49 13.87
C VAL A 47 12.92 -1.52 12.38
N LYS A 48 12.45 -2.68 11.89
CA LYS A 48 12.12 -2.85 10.48
C LYS A 48 10.64 -2.65 10.21
N LYS A 49 10.32 -1.79 9.24
CA LYS A 49 8.97 -1.71 8.69
C LYS A 49 8.59 -3.04 8.03
N VAL A 50 7.59 -3.72 8.59
CA VAL A 50 6.96 -4.86 7.93
C VAL A 50 6.10 -4.33 6.77
N ARG A 51 6.27 -4.91 5.58
CA ARG A 51 5.41 -4.57 4.44
C ARG A 51 4.02 -5.16 4.67
N GLY A 52 2.99 -4.35 4.44
CA GLY A 52 1.61 -4.84 4.37
C GLY A 52 1.48 -5.90 3.29
N LYS A 53 0.64 -6.89 3.57
CA LYS A 53 0.30 -7.98 2.65
C LYS A 53 -1.20 -8.13 2.63
N SER A 54 -1.74 -8.36 1.44
CA SER A 54 -3.11 -8.81 1.25
C SER A 54 -3.07 -10.25 0.78
N TRP A 55 -4.09 -11.04 1.09
CA TRP A 55 -4.16 -12.42 0.64
C TRP A 55 -5.59 -12.82 0.33
N ILE A 56 -5.72 -13.90 -0.43
CA ILE A 56 -7.00 -14.53 -0.76
C ILE A 56 -6.82 -16.04 -0.78
N ASP A 57 -7.82 -16.77 -0.30
CA ASP A 57 -7.85 -18.23 -0.33
C ASP A 57 -8.75 -18.72 -1.46
N ILE A 58 -8.18 -19.52 -2.37
CA ILE A 58 -8.89 -20.08 -3.52
C ILE A 58 -8.49 -21.54 -3.68
N LYS A 59 -9.46 -22.45 -3.58
CA LYS A 59 -9.26 -23.91 -3.74
C LYS A 59 -8.16 -24.43 -2.79
N ASP A 60 -8.30 -24.11 -1.50
CA ASP A 60 -7.38 -24.52 -0.43
C ASP A 60 -5.93 -24.04 -0.62
N LYS A 61 -5.77 -22.91 -1.31
CA LYS A 61 -4.47 -22.29 -1.57
C LYS A 61 -4.54 -20.82 -1.26
N VAL A 62 -3.67 -20.40 -0.33
CA VAL A 62 -3.49 -18.99 0.01
C VAL A 62 -2.56 -18.32 -0.99
N HIS A 63 -3.06 -17.27 -1.63
CA HIS A 63 -2.31 -16.41 -2.53
C HIS A 63 -2.03 -15.09 -1.82
N ILE A 64 -0.75 -14.78 -1.59
CA ILE A 64 -0.31 -13.60 -0.87
C ILE A 64 0.27 -12.59 -1.85
N PHE A 65 -0.13 -11.33 -1.69
CA PHE A 65 0.34 -10.20 -2.48
C PHE A 65 0.97 -9.16 -1.56
N SER A 66 2.03 -8.53 -2.04
CA SER A 66 2.69 -7.39 -1.40
C SER A 66 2.76 -6.20 -2.35
N VAL A 67 3.04 -5.01 -1.83
CA VAL A 67 3.24 -3.82 -2.69
C VAL A 67 4.39 -4.09 -3.66
N GLY A 68 4.12 -3.88 -4.96
CA GLY A 68 5.08 -4.15 -6.03
C GLY A 68 5.34 -5.64 -6.25
N GLU A 69 4.35 -6.49 -6.00
CA GLU A 69 4.44 -7.94 -6.17
C GLU A 69 4.98 -8.32 -7.55
N SER A 70 5.89 -9.29 -7.60
CA SER A 70 6.48 -9.80 -8.84
C SER A 70 6.71 -11.33 -8.83
N GLY A 71 6.55 -11.99 -7.68
CA GLY A 71 6.78 -13.42 -7.53
C GLY A 71 5.57 -14.30 -7.84
N HIS A 72 4.36 -13.72 -7.95
CA HIS A 72 3.17 -14.51 -8.26
C HIS A 72 3.20 -15.01 -9.73
N PRO A 73 2.98 -16.31 -10.01
CA PRO A 73 3.10 -16.87 -11.36
C PRO A 73 2.19 -16.21 -12.41
N ARG A 74 1.05 -15.67 -11.97
CA ARG A 74 0.06 -14.98 -12.82
C ARG A 74 0.09 -13.45 -12.68
N ILE A 75 1.15 -12.87 -12.10
CA ILE A 75 1.18 -11.43 -11.79
C ILE A 75 0.91 -10.54 -13.01
N ARG A 76 1.45 -10.91 -14.17
CA ARG A 76 1.22 -10.16 -15.42
C ARG A 76 -0.25 -10.15 -15.82
N GLU A 77 -0.92 -11.29 -15.72
CA GLU A 77 -2.34 -11.43 -16.03
C GLU A 77 -3.20 -10.61 -15.06
N ILE A 78 -2.87 -10.66 -13.77
CA ILE A 78 -3.55 -9.88 -12.72
C ILE A 78 -3.42 -8.38 -13.00
N CYS A 79 -2.22 -7.89 -13.31
CA CYS A 79 -2.01 -6.48 -13.64
C CYS A 79 -2.81 -6.07 -14.89
N LEU A 80 -2.81 -6.89 -15.94
CA LEU A 80 -3.57 -6.60 -17.16
C LEU A 80 -5.09 -6.52 -16.91
N VAL A 81 -5.64 -7.43 -16.10
CA VAL A 81 -7.07 -7.37 -15.74
C VAL A 81 -7.36 -6.15 -14.88
N LEU A 82 -6.47 -5.80 -13.94
CA LEU A 82 -6.60 -4.60 -13.12
C LEU A 82 -6.60 -3.32 -13.97
N ASP A 83 -5.70 -3.22 -14.95
CA ASP A 83 -5.63 -2.06 -15.86
C ASP A 83 -6.93 -1.92 -16.65
N ASN A 84 -7.44 -3.02 -17.23
CA ASN A 84 -8.71 -3.03 -17.95
C ASN A 84 -9.90 -2.65 -17.05
N LEU A 85 -9.93 -3.17 -15.82
CA LEU A 85 -10.98 -2.86 -14.85
C LEU A 85 -10.97 -1.37 -14.50
N VAL A 86 -9.80 -0.77 -14.31
CA VAL A 86 -9.69 0.66 -14.00
C VAL A 86 -10.09 1.53 -15.19
N ILE A 87 -9.77 1.12 -16.43
CA ILE A 87 -10.24 1.80 -17.64
C ILE A 87 -11.78 1.80 -17.68
N GLU A 88 -12.41 0.66 -17.43
CA GLU A 88 -13.88 0.56 -17.41
C GLU A 88 -14.49 1.39 -16.26
N LEU A 89 -13.95 1.29 -15.05
CA LEU A 89 -14.42 2.07 -13.90
C LEU A 89 -14.32 3.58 -14.16
N ARG A 90 -13.27 4.05 -14.85
CA ARG A 90 -13.14 5.47 -15.23
C ARG A 90 -14.27 5.93 -16.16
N ARG A 91 -14.79 5.05 -17.03
CA ARG A 91 -15.96 5.34 -17.88
C ARG A 91 -17.24 5.53 -17.06
N PHE A 92 -17.32 4.90 -15.88
CA PHE A 92 -18.38 5.10 -14.89
C PHE A 92 -18.11 6.24 -13.90
N GLY A 93 -17.04 7.02 -14.10
CA GLY A 93 -16.73 8.20 -13.28
C GLY A 93 -15.80 7.94 -12.09
N TYR A 94 -15.20 6.75 -11.98
CA TYR A 94 -14.17 6.49 -10.97
C TYR A 94 -12.97 7.43 -11.13
N LYS A 95 -12.54 8.05 -10.02
CA LYS A 95 -11.34 8.87 -9.93
C LYS A 95 -10.44 8.31 -8.83
N PRO A 96 -9.17 7.98 -9.12
CA PRO A 96 -8.23 7.54 -8.09
C PRO A 96 -8.05 8.62 -7.00
N SER A 97 -8.15 8.23 -5.73
CA SER A 97 -7.82 9.12 -4.61
C SER A 97 -6.31 9.13 -4.40
N VAL A 98 -5.64 10.13 -4.98
CA VAL A 98 -4.18 10.31 -4.87
C VAL A 98 -3.76 11.13 -3.64
N GLU A 99 -4.73 11.69 -2.90
CA GLU A 99 -4.50 12.56 -1.74
C GLU A 99 -3.76 11.85 -0.60
N HIS A 100 -3.99 10.54 -0.48
CA HIS A 100 -3.41 9.68 0.54
C HIS A 100 -2.06 9.08 0.09
N GLU A 101 -1.67 9.30 -1.16
CA GLU A 101 -0.36 8.89 -1.68
C GLU A 101 0.65 10.01 -1.42
N LEU A 102 1.27 9.97 -0.24
CA LEU A 102 2.08 11.06 0.31
C LEU A 102 3.48 11.19 -0.33
N HIS A 103 3.81 10.35 -1.31
CA HIS A 103 5.05 10.48 -2.06
C HIS A 103 5.10 11.81 -2.83
N ASP A 104 6.26 12.46 -2.82
CA ASP A 104 6.50 13.68 -3.59
C ASP A 104 6.84 13.35 -5.04
N VAL A 105 5.82 12.91 -5.77
CA VAL A 105 5.91 12.53 -7.18
C VAL A 105 4.72 13.11 -7.93
N GLU A 106 4.85 13.19 -9.25
CA GLU A 106 3.77 13.65 -10.13
C GLU A 106 2.49 12.83 -9.95
N ILE A 107 1.33 13.45 -10.20
CA ILE A 107 0.02 12.82 -10.01
C ILE A 107 -0.09 11.50 -10.80
N GLY A 108 0.37 11.50 -12.07
CA GLY A 108 0.40 10.27 -12.88
C GLY A 108 1.20 9.15 -12.21
N LYS A 109 2.31 9.49 -11.56
CA LYS A 109 3.11 8.52 -10.83
C LYS A 109 2.42 8.02 -9.55
N LYS A 110 1.66 8.87 -8.86
CA LYS A 110 0.83 8.45 -7.72
C LYS A 110 -0.24 7.46 -8.17
N GLU A 111 -0.89 7.72 -9.30
CA GLU A 111 -1.87 6.77 -9.86
C GLU A 111 -1.24 5.42 -10.18
N GLU A 112 -0.03 5.40 -10.77
CA GLU A 112 0.71 4.15 -11.01
C GLU A 112 1.01 3.39 -9.71
N LEU A 113 1.46 4.09 -8.66
CA LEU A 113 1.73 3.48 -7.35
C LEU A 113 0.47 2.86 -6.75
N LEU A 114 -0.67 3.53 -6.86
CA LEU A 114 -1.96 3.00 -6.41
C LEU A 114 -2.35 1.71 -7.15
N MET A 115 -1.87 1.47 -8.36
CA MET A 115 -2.13 0.21 -9.09
C MET A 115 -1.33 -0.97 -8.54
N GLN A 116 -0.25 -0.70 -7.80
CA GLN A 116 0.62 -1.72 -7.21
C GLN A 116 0.20 -2.13 -5.79
N HIS A 117 -0.96 -1.67 -5.32
CA HIS A 117 -1.50 -2.00 -4.00
C HIS A 117 -1.89 -3.48 -3.92
N SER A 118 -1.40 -4.15 -2.88
CA SER A 118 -1.61 -5.58 -2.67
C SER A 118 -3.08 -5.98 -2.62
N GLU A 119 -3.93 -5.10 -2.09
CA GLU A 119 -5.37 -5.27 -1.93
C GLU A 119 -6.05 -5.37 -3.29
N LYS A 120 -5.64 -4.52 -4.25
CA LYS A 120 -6.18 -4.53 -5.61
C LYS A 120 -5.76 -5.79 -6.36
N LEU A 121 -4.51 -6.22 -6.18
CA LEU A 121 -4.01 -7.46 -6.79
C LEU A 121 -4.76 -8.68 -6.26
N ALA A 122 -4.97 -8.77 -4.94
CA ALA A 122 -5.74 -9.84 -4.31
C ALA A 122 -7.20 -9.86 -4.79
N LEU A 123 -7.85 -8.69 -4.83
CA LEU A 123 -9.22 -8.53 -5.32
C LEU A 123 -9.35 -9.00 -6.78
N VAL A 124 -8.47 -8.52 -7.67
CA VAL A 124 -8.51 -8.88 -9.09
C VAL A 124 -8.25 -10.37 -9.29
N PHE A 125 -7.29 -10.94 -8.55
CA PHE A 125 -7.06 -12.38 -8.60
C PHE A 125 -8.29 -13.18 -8.16
N GLY A 126 -9.02 -12.70 -7.14
CA GLY A 126 -10.32 -13.24 -6.73
C GLY A 126 -11.35 -13.20 -7.85
N LEU A 127 -11.54 -12.04 -8.49
CA LEU A 127 -12.46 -11.87 -9.62
C LEU A 127 -12.13 -12.78 -10.81
N MET A 128 -10.84 -13.06 -11.05
CA MET A 128 -10.40 -13.92 -12.14
C MET A 128 -10.62 -15.41 -11.89
N CYS A 129 -10.67 -15.84 -10.62
CA CYS A 129 -10.60 -17.26 -10.27
C CYS A 129 -11.87 -17.79 -9.61
N LEU A 130 -12.66 -16.92 -8.98
CA LEU A 130 -13.90 -17.29 -8.32
C LEU A 130 -15.07 -17.31 -9.32
N PRO A 131 -16.04 -18.22 -9.15
CA PRO A 131 -17.26 -18.20 -9.96
C PRO A 131 -18.03 -16.89 -9.82
N GLU A 132 -18.77 -16.52 -10.86
CA GLU A 132 -19.66 -15.36 -10.82
C GLU A 132 -20.65 -15.44 -9.66
N GLY A 133 -20.89 -14.32 -8.97
CA GLY A 133 -21.73 -14.26 -7.78
C GLY A 133 -21.06 -14.73 -6.48
N SER A 134 -19.81 -15.19 -6.52
CA SER A 134 -19.05 -15.54 -5.32
C SER A 134 -18.60 -14.30 -4.56
N SER A 135 -18.59 -14.39 -3.22
CA SER A 135 -17.98 -13.35 -2.38
C SER A 135 -16.46 -13.40 -2.51
N VAL A 136 -15.84 -12.25 -2.74
CA VAL A 136 -14.40 -12.07 -2.53
C VAL A 136 -14.16 -11.72 -1.06
N ARG A 137 -13.22 -12.38 -0.40
CA ARG A 137 -12.82 -12.15 1.00
C ARG A 137 -11.32 -12.28 1.16
#